data_AF-A0A7W0J090-F1
#
_entry.id   AF-A0A7W0J090-F1
#
_cell.length_a   1.000
_cell.length_b   1.000
_cell.length_c   1.000
_cell.angle_alpha   90.00
_cell.angle_beta   90.00
_cell.angle_gamma   90.00
#
_symmetry.space_group_name_H-M   'P 1'
#
loop_
_entity.id
_entity.type
_entity.pdbx_description
1 polymer ?
#
loop_
_entity_poly.entity_id
_entity_poly.type
_entity_poly.pdbx_seq_one_letter_code
_entity_poly.pdbx_strand_id
1 'polypeptide(L)'
;MGRNIFQTKLSLFITGFFAAGLLVVFGINMLVEKSLINRYTSNITDVGRFFSTNVANSITVQDEYSLRMFARDMSSGDGVLYCIIYDDKDKILAQSASSLKKKSVVPGDEELKIPIVIMGEKFGKIVIGYSLKKEKKRIAEIKKYIISGYLISASILWAYLIFFPNTLTLFMSKLSGSQDAGLEKRNYFRVAVELSAEISTSDKECISGQIKDISLGGISLNCAKELPSSAVYDISFDWKGEKFNLKSEVVRRTPPDKPSNYGIIFTEMNIWDRNKLSALLNKKSK
;
A
#
# COMPACT_ATOMS: atom_id res chain seq x y z
N MET A 1 0.06 -15.94 27.77
CA MET A 1 -0.17 -14.49 27.65
C MET A 1 0.13 -13.89 26.26
N GLY A 2 1.14 -14.35 25.51
CA GLY A 2 1.51 -13.73 24.22
C GLY A 2 0.52 -13.85 23.05
N ARG A 3 -0.30 -14.92 23.00
CA ARG A 3 -1.27 -15.16 21.90
C ARG A 3 -2.39 -14.12 21.83
N ASN A 4 -2.88 -13.65 22.99
CA ASN A 4 -3.94 -12.63 23.04
C ASN A 4 -3.44 -11.27 22.54
N ILE A 5 -2.24 -10.84 22.96
CA ILE A 5 -1.65 -9.56 22.55
C ILE A 5 -1.42 -9.53 21.03
N PHE A 6 -0.98 -10.64 20.44
CA PHE A 6 -0.79 -10.73 19.00
C PHE A 6 -2.12 -10.62 18.23
N GLN A 7 -3.16 -11.32 18.69
CA GLN A 7 -4.50 -11.23 18.07
C GLN A 7 -5.09 -9.81 18.17
N THR A 8 -4.89 -9.10 19.28
CA THR A 8 -5.39 -7.71 19.44
C THR A 8 -4.66 -6.74 18.50
N LYS A 9 -3.33 -6.86 18.36
CA LYS A 9 -2.55 -6.03 17.42
C LYS A 9 -2.93 -6.30 15.96
N LEU A 10 -3.17 -7.57 15.63
CA LEU A 10 -3.60 -7.99 14.30
C LEU A 10 -4.97 -7.40 13.95
N SER A 11 -5.93 -7.46 14.87
CA SER A 11 -7.26 -6.90 14.62
C SER A 11 -7.19 -5.38 14.47
N LEU A 12 -6.44 -4.68 15.32
CA LEU A 12 -6.24 -3.22 15.22
C LEU A 12 -5.63 -2.82 13.88
N PHE A 13 -4.64 -3.57 13.38
CA PHE A 13 -4.03 -3.29 12.08
C PHE A 13 -5.02 -3.48 10.93
N ILE A 14 -5.78 -4.57 10.94
CA ILE A 14 -6.80 -4.85 9.92
C ILE A 14 -7.90 -3.77 9.95
N THR A 15 -8.42 -3.43 11.12
CA THR A 15 -9.42 -2.36 11.27
C THR A 15 -8.86 -1.01 10.81
N GLY A 16 -7.61 -0.69 11.15
CA GLY A 16 -6.92 0.52 10.70
C GLY A 16 -6.76 0.58 9.17
N PHE A 17 -6.41 -0.55 8.55
CA PHE A 17 -6.29 -0.66 7.10
C PHE A 17 -7.63 -0.43 6.38
N PHE A 18 -8.72 -1.03 6.87
CA PHE A 18 -10.06 -0.80 6.32
C PHE A 18 -10.56 0.64 6.55
N ALA A 19 -10.24 1.25 7.70
CA ALA A 19 -10.56 2.64 7.96
C ALA A 19 -9.80 3.58 7.00
N ALA A 20 -8.52 3.33 6.76
CA ALA A 20 -7.72 4.07 5.79
C ALA A 20 -8.25 3.89 4.36
N GLY A 21 -8.63 2.66 3.98
CA GLY A 21 -9.25 2.37 2.68
C GLY A 21 -10.56 3.14 2.46
N LEU A 22 -11.43 3.20 3.48
CA LEU A 22 -12.66 3.99 3.44
C LEU A 22 -12.39 5.49 3.27
N LEU A 23 -11.37 6.04 3.96
CA LEU A 23 -10.98 7.44 3.81
C LEU A 23 -10.49 7.74 2.39
N VAL A 24 -9.70 6.85 1.78
CA VAL A 24 -9.25 7.00 0.39
C VAL A 24 -10.43 6.98 -0.57
N VAL A 25 -11.36 6.03 -0.40
CA VAL A 25 -12.59 5.95 -1.21
C VAL A 25 -13.44 7.20 -1.07
N PHE A 26 -13.59 7.72 0.15
CA PHE A 26 -14.29 8.98 0.40
C PHE A 26 -13.61 10.17 -0.30
N GLY A 27 -12.28 10.26 -0.21
CA GLY A 27 -11.49 11.29 -0.89
C GLY A 27 -11.64 11.25 -2.41
N ILE A 28 -11.54 10.05 -3.01
CA ILE A 28 -11.76 9.84 -4.45
C ILE A 28 -13.18 10.26 -4.85
N ASN A 29 -14.19 9.89 -4.06
CA ASN A 29 -15.58 10.28 -4.31
C ASN A 29 -15.76 11.80 -4.36
N MET A 30 -15.15 12.54 -3.42
CA MET A 30 -15.21 14.01 -3.43
C MET A 30 -14.50 14.62 -4.65
N LEU A 31 -13.34 14.08 -5.03
CA LEU A 31 -12.59 14.55 -6.20
C LEU A 31 -13.33 14.31 -7.51
N VAL A 32 -13.96 13.14 -7.67
CA VAL A 32 -14.76 12.79 -8.85
C VAL A 32 -15.98 13.71 -8.97
N GLU A 33 -16.70 13.93 -7.86
CA GLU A 33 -17.83 14.84 -7.82
C GLU A 33 -17.44 16.26 -8.23
N LYS A 34 -16.38 16.81 -7.62
CA LYS A 34 -15.88 18.14 -7.95
C LYS A 34 -15.43 18.26 -9.40
N SER A 35 -14.74 17.25 -9.93
CA SER A 35 -14.26 17.21 -11.31
C SER A 35 -15.40 17.22 -12.32
N LEU A 36 -16.43 16.40 -12.11
CA LEU A 36 -17.57 16.30 -13.02
C LEU A 36 -18.41 17.58 -13.03
N ILE A 37 -18.70 18.15 -11.85
CA ILE A 37 -19.41 19.43 -11.74
C ILE A 37 -18.61 20.54 -12.44
N ASN A 38 -17.31 20.65 -12.15
CA ASN A 38 -16.47 21.69 -12.76
C ASN A 38 -16.41 21.56 -14.29
N ARG A 39 -16.29 20.34 -14.83
CA ARG A 39 -16.32 20.13 -16.29
C ARG A 39 -17.65 20.55 -16.90
N TYR A 40 -18.76 20.19 -16.26
CA TYR A 40 -20.09 20.56 -16.75
C TYR A 40 -20.29 22.08 -16.74
N THR A 41 -19.95 22.75 -15.62
CA THR A 41 -20.04 24.21 -15.51
C THR A 41 -19.08 24.91 -16.48
N SER A 42 -17.86 24.40 -16.68
CA SER A 42 -16.92 24.95 -17.67
C SER A 42 -17.50 24.85 -19.09
N ASN A 43 -18.04 23.69 -19.47
CA ASN A 43 -18.65 23.50 -20.79
C ASN A 43 -19.80 24.50 -21.02
N ILE A 44 -20.69 24.68 -20.04
CA ILE A 44 -21.77 25.67 -20.15
C ILE A 44 -21.20 27.09 -20.27
N THR A 45 -20.12 27.38 -19.54
CA THR A 45 -19.45 28.69 -19.58
C THR A 45 -18.83 28.96 -20.94
N ASP A 46 -18.12 28.00 -21.51
CA ASP A 46 -17.45 28.14 -22.81
C ASP A 46 -18.47 28.27 -23.94
N VAL A 47 -19.53 27.45 -23.89
CA VAL A 47 -20.66 27.53 -24.82
C VAL A 47 -21.33 28.91 -24.72
N GLY A 48 -21.64 29.36 -23.51
CA GLY A 48 -22.28 30.66 -23.32
C GLY A 48 -21.38 31.85 -23.72
N ARG A 49 -20.06 31.75 -23.54
CA ARG A 49 -19.09 32.76 -24.02
C ARG A 49 -19.03 32.81 -25.54
N PHE A 50 -18.89 31.66 -26.19
CA PHE A 50 -18.91 31.55 -27.64
C PHE A 50 -20.16 32.23 -28.22
N PHE A 51 -21.29 32.00 -27.55
CA PHE A 51 -22.56 32.57 -27.94
C PHE A 51 -22.73 34.06 -27.62
N SER A 52 -22.08 34.59 -26.58
CA SER A 52 -22.13 36.02 -26.26
C SER A 52 -21.67 36.92 -27.40
N THR A 53 -20.68 36.47 -28.18
CA THR A 53 -20.21 37.16 -29.38
C THR A 53 -21.29 37.22 -30.47
N ASN A 54 -22.02 36.11 -30.68
CA ASN A 54 -23.10 36.08 -31.66
C ASN A 54 -24.28 36.99 -31.23
N VAL A 55 -24.58 37.03 -29.93
CA VAL A 55 -25.58 37.94 -29.37
C VAL A 55 -25.16 39.40 -29.55
N ALA A 56 -23.89 39.74 -29.31
CA ALA A 56 -23.36 41.08 -29.54
C ALA A 56 -23.52 41.53 -31.01
N ASN A 57 -23.24 40.63 -31.96
CA ASN A 57 -23.43 40.90 -33.39
C ASN A 57 -24.92 41.13 -33.72
N SER A 58 -25.82 40.27 -33.23
CA SER A 58 -27.26 40.41 -33.44
C SER A 58 -27.83 41.70 -32.85
N ILE A 59 -27.34 42.15 -31.69
CA ILE A 59 -27.72 43.45 -31.10
C ILE A 59 -27.26 44.60 -32.01
N THR A 60 -26.03 44.53 -32.53
CA THR A 60 -25.45 45.58 -33.38
C THR A 60 -26.25 45.81 -34.65
N VAL A 61 -26.79 44.74 -35.25
CA VAL A 61 -27.63 44.81 -36.45
C VAL A 61 -29.14 44.91 -36.15
N GLN A 62 -29.51 45.05 -34.87
CA GLN A 62 -30.91 45.14 -34.40
C GLN A 62 -31.79 43.95 -34.82
N ASP A 63 -31.22 42.75 -34.91
CA ASP A 63 -31.95 41.54 -35.30
C ASP A 63 -32.60 40.86 -34.08
N GLU A 64 -33.82 41.29 -33.75
CA GLU A 64 -34.63 40.68 -32.68
C GLU A 64 -34.98 39.21 -32.93
N TYR A 65 -35.10 38.79 -34.19
CA TYR A 65 -35.42 37.41 -34.51
C TYR A 65 -34.27 36.49 -34.12
N SER A 66 -33.04 36.87 -34.49
CA SER A 66 -31.82 36.15 -34.10
C SER A 66 -31.64 36.10 -32.59
N LEU A 67 -31.96 37.17 -31.85
CA LEU A 67 -31.90 37.16 -30.37
C LEU A 67 -32.91 36.19 -29.74
N ARG A 68 -34.12 36.09 -30.30
CA ARG A 68 -35.15 35.14 -29.84
C ARG A 68 -34.78 33.70 -30.17
N MET A 69 -34.34 33.45 -31.40
CA MET A 69 -33.87 32.12 -31.82
C MET A 69 -32.69 31.67 -30.97
N PHE A 70 -31.76 32.58 -30.70
CA PHE A 70 -30.64 32.33 -29.81
C PHE A 70 -31.10 31.89 -28.40
N ALA A 71 -31.99 32.66 -27.76
CA ALA A 71 -32.45 32.32 -26.41
C ALA A 71 -33.18 30.97 -26.40
N ARG A 72 -33.91 30.64 -27.48
CA ARG A 72 -34.58 29.36 -27.67
C ARG A 72 -33.57 28.22 -27.83
N ASP A 73 -32.59 28.36 -28.70
CA ASP A 73 -31.59 27.32 -28.99
C ASP A 73 -30.70 27.07 -27.78
N MET A 74 -30.32 28.12 -27.04
CA MET A 74 -29.57 27.93 -25.80
C MET A 74 -30.40 27.15 -24.76
N SER A 75 -31.69 27.46 -24.65
CA SER A 75 -32.60 26.77 -23.72
C SER A 75 -32.95 25.34 -24.12
N SER A 76 -32.68 24.93 -25.37
CA SER A 76 -32.86 23.55 -25.81
C SER A 76 -31.64 22.67 -25.52
N GLY A 77 -30.52 23.29 -25.12
CA GLY A 77 -29.31 22.61 -24.69
C GLY A 77 -29.53 21.72 -23.46
N ASP A 78 -28.78 20.61 -23.37
CA ASP A 78 -29.02 19.62 -22.33
C ASP A 78 -28.72 20.16 -20.92
N GLY A 79 -29.73 20.12 -20.06
CA GLY A 79 -29.69 20.64 -18.70
C GLY A 79 -29.80 22.16 -18.58
N VAL A 80 -29.95 22.89 -19.68
CA VAL A 80 -30.33 24.31 -19.64
C VAL A 80 -31.83 24.42 -19.38
N LEU A 81 -32.20 25.27 -18.43
CA LEU A 81 -33.57 25.49 -18.00
C LEU A 81 -34.18 26.67 -18.72
N TYR A 82 -33.43 27.76 -18.79
CA TYR A 82 -33.86 29.00 -19.42
C TYR A 82 -32.65 29.84 -19.84
N CYS A 83 -32.88 30.75 -20.79
CA CYS A 83 -31.92 31.74 -21.22
C CYS A 83 -32.63 33.10 -21.33
N ILE A 84 -32.02 34.14 -20.77
CA ILE A 84 -32.54 35.52 -20.83
C ILE A 84 -31.39 36.45 -21.20
N ILE A 85 -31.66 37.35 -22.15
CA ILE A 85 -30.73 38.40 -22.59
C ILE A 85 -31.23 39.71 -22.02
N TYR A 86 -30.35 40.41 -21.31
CA TYR A 86 -30.59 41.73 -20.75
C TYR A 86 -29.67 42.77 -21.40
N ASP A 87 -30.17 44.00 -21.52
CA ASP A 87 -29.34 45.18 -21.74
C ASP A 87 -28.64 45.65 -20.44
N ASP A 88 -27.97 46.79 -20.51
CA ASP A 88 -27.26 47.47 -19.44
C ASP A 88 -28.20 48.00 -18.33
N LYS A 89 -29.48 48.18 -18.66
CA LYS A 89 -30.55 48.67 -17.77
C LYS A 89 -31.42 47.55 -17.22
N ASP A 90 -30.98 46.29 -17.34
CA ASP A 90 -31.73 45.11 -16.93
C ASP A 90 -33.09 44.93 -17.66
N LYS A 91 -33.26 45.56 -18.83
CA LYS A 91 -34.40 45.32 -19.71
C LYS A 91 -34.17 44.03 -20.49
N ILE A 92 -35.20 43.18 -20.53
CA ILE A 92 -35.17 41.92 -21.28
C ILE A 92 -35.24 42.23 -22.78
N LEU A 93 -34.21 41.85 -23.51
CA LEU A 93 -34.15 41.94 -24.98
C LEU A 93 -34.74 40.68 -25.64
N ALA A 94 -34.45 39.51 -25.06
CA ALA A 94 -35.00 38.23 -25.50
C ALA A 94 -34.99 37.22 -24.35
N GLN A 95 -35.92 36.27 -24.39
CA GLN A 95 -35.98 35.19 -23.41
C GLN A 95 -36.58 33.92 -24.00
N SER A 96 -36.18 32.77 -23.46
CA SER A 96 -36.77 31.48 -23.84
C SER A 96 -38.19 31.31 -23.28
N ALA A 97 -39.06 30.56 -23.96
CA ALA A 97 -40.42 30.30 -23.47
C ALA A 97 -40.45 29.58 -22.11
N SER A 98 -39.36 28.88 -21.77
CA SER A 98 -39.17 28.21 -20.48
C SER A 98 -38.89 29.17 -19.31
N SER A 99 -38.39 30.39 -19.57
CA SER A 99 -38.16 31.40 -18.52
C SER A 99 -39.46 31.90 -17.90
N LEU A 100 -40.53 32.00 -18.70
CA LEU A 100 -41.86 32.45 -18.29
C LEU A 100 -42.51 31.51 -17.25
N LYS A 101 -42.09 30.24 -17.19
CA LYS A 101 -42.66 29.22 -16.30
C LYS A 101 -41.92 29.06 -14.97
N LYS A 102 -40.67 29.53 -14.85
CA LYS A 102 -39.85 29.36 -13.65
C LYS A 102 -39.71 30.66 -12.88
N LYS A 103 -40.56 30.85 -11.86
CA LYS A 103 -40.41 31.94 -10.86
C LYS A 103 -39.67 31.53 -9.59
N SER A 104 -39.29 30.26 -9.43
CA SER A 104 -38.57 29.79 -8.24
C SER A 104 -37.34 28.98 -8.64
N VAL A 105 -36.17 29.45 -8.18
CA VAL A 105 -34.92 28.71 -8.22
C VAL A 105 -35.10 27.47 -7.34
N VAL A 106 -35.16 26.29 -7.96
CA VAL A 106 -35.29 25.01 -7.25
C VAL A 106 -33.90 24.61 -6.74
N PRO A 107 -33.76 23.97 -5.56
CA PRO A 107 -32.47 23.48 -5.09
C PRO A 107 -31.77 22.60 -6.14
N GLY A 108 -30.54 22.98 -6.52
CA GLY A 108 -29.75 22.31 -7.56
C GLY A 108 -29.82 22.93 -8.96
N ASP A 109 -30.59 24.02 -9.12
CA ASP A 109 -30.49 24.90 -10.27
C ASP A 109 -29.43 25.99 -9.97
N GLU A 110 -28.59 26.31 -10.96
CA GLU A 110 -27.55 27.33 -10.88
C GLU A 110 -27.73 28.34 -12.02
N GLU A 111 -27.16 29.54 -11.85
CA GLU A 111 -27.21 30.61 -12.83
C GLU A 111 -25.82 31.01 -13.27
N LEU A 112 -25.60 31.04 -14.58
CA LEU A 112 -24.42 31.61 -15.19
C LEU A 112 -24.77 32.99 -15.75
N LYS A 113 -23.96 33.99 -15.43
CA LYS A 113 -24.07 35.36 -15.95
C LYS A 113 -22.88 35.68 -16.83
N ILE A 114 -23.13 35.94 -18.11
CA ILE A 114 -22.10 36.18 -19.12
C ILE A 114 -22.23 37.61 -19.60
N PRO A 115 -21.19 38.45 -19.50
CA PRO A 115 -21.27 39.81 -20.00
C PRO A 115 -21.36 39.82 -21.53
N ILE A 116 -22.18 40.71 -22.06
CA ILE A 116 -22.21 41.04 -23.50
C ILE A 116 -21.35 42.28 -23.68
N VAL A 117 -20.36 42.19 -24.58
CA VAL A 117 -19.44 43.28 -24.88
C VAL A 117 -19.61 43.64 -26.35
N ILE A 118 -19.84 44.92 -26.63
CA ILE A 118 -19.97 45.47 -27.98
C ILE A 118 -18.89 46.54 -28.12
N MET A 119 -18.02 46.42 -29.12
CA MET A 119 -16.91 47.37 -29.38
C MET A 119 -16.01 47.65 -28.16
N GLY A 120 -15.83 46.66 -27.28
CA GLY A 120 -14.99 46.80 -26.08
C GLY A 120 -15.73 47.35 -24.85
N GLU A 121 -16.97 47.79 -24.99
CA GLU A 121 -17.80 48.26 -23.88
C GLU A 121 -18.84 47.24 -23.46
N LYS A 122 -19.12 47.18 -22.15
CA LYS A 122 -20.14 46.28 -21.61
C LYS A 122 -21.52 46.83 -21.97
N PHE A 123 -22.27 46.08 -22.77
CA PHE A 123 -23.62 46.45 -23.20
C PHE A 123 -24.71 45.78 -22.36
N GLY A 124 -24.48 44.58 -21.83
CA GLY A 124 -25.55 43.81 -21.19
C GLY A 124 -25.07 42.49 -20.62
N LYS A 125 -26.00 41.55 -20.43
CA LYS A 125 -25.66 40.21 -19.93
C LYS A 125 -26.62 39.14 -20.46
N ILE A 126 -26.08 37.93 -20.63
CA ILE A 126 -26.84 36.71 -20.84
C ILE A 126 -26.92 35.99 -19.49
N VAL A 127 -28.12 35.63 -19.06
CA VAL A 127 -28.36 34.81 -17.88
C VAL A 127 -28.87 33.45 -18.32
N ILE A 128 -28.14 32.42 -17.93
CA ILE A 128 -28.42 31.03 -18.30
C ILE A 128 -28.67 30.26 -17.02
N GLY A 129 -29.90 29.84 -16.80
CA GLY A 129 -30.24 28.92 -15.72
C GLY A 129 -30.01 27.49 -16.18
N TYR A 130 -29.29 26.68 -15.41
CA TYR A 130 -29.05 25.27 -15.72
C TYR A 130 -29.27 24.39 -14.49
N SER A 131 -29.57 23.12 -14.71
CA SER A 131 -29.85 22.15 -13.65
C SER A 131 -28.76 21.11 -13.55
N LEU A 132 -28.16 21.00 -12.37
CA LEU A 132 -27.19 19.95 -12.07
C LEU A 132 -27.84 18.60 -11.74
N LYS A 133 -29.17 18.47 -11.83
CA LYS A 133 -29.87 17.24 -11.41
C LYS A 133 -29.41 15.99 -12.16
N LYS A 134 -29.22 16.09 -13.48
CA LYS A 134 -28.72 14.97 -14.30
C LYS A 134 -27.31 14.57 -13.91
N GLU A 135 -26.42 15.54 -13.74
CA GLU A 135 -25.04 15.28 -13.32
C GLU A 135 -24.96 14.75 -11.88
N LYS A 136 -25.74 15.29 -10.94
CA LYS A 136 -25.82 14.74 -9.57
C LYS A 136 -26.32 13.29 -9.55
N LYS A 137 -27.26 12.94 -10.42
CA LYS A 137 -27.72 11.55 -10.57
C LYS A 137 -26.60 10.65 -11.12
N ARG A 138 -25.87 11.11 -12.14
CA ARG A 138 -24.72 10.39 -12.71
C ARG A 138 -23.60 10.21 -11.68
N ILE A 139 -23.31 11.24 -10.89
CA ILE A 139 -22.37 11.18 -9.77
C ILE A 139 -22.82 10.15 -8.73
N ALA A 140 -24.11 10.11 -8.39
CA ALA A 140 -24.64 9.11 -7.47
C ALA A 140 -24.48 7.68 -8.00
N GLU A 141 -24.66 7.45 -9.29
CA GLU A 141 -24.41 6.15 -9.92
C GLU A 141 -22.92 5.77 -9.87
N ILE A 142 -22.02 6.69 -10.22
CA ILE A 142 -20.57 6.46 -10.13
C ILE A 142 -20.13 6.15 -8.69
N LYS A 143 -20.66 6.89 -7.71
CA LYS A 143 -20.40 6.65 -6.28
C LYS A 143 -20.79 5.24 -5.87
N LYS A 144 -21.92 4.72 -6.36
CA LYS A 144 -22.33 3.33 -6.09
C LYS A 144 -21.27 2.35 -6.60
N TYR A 145 -20.78 2.50 -7.82
CA TYR A 145 -19.74 1.61 -8.37
C TYR A 145 -18.44 1.66 -7.59
N ILE A 146 -17.98 2.84 -7.18
CA ILE A 146 -16.76 3.01 -6.38
C ILE A 146 -16.92 2.29 -5.02
N ILE A 147 -18.04 2.52 -4.33
CA ILE A 147 -18.32 1.89 -3.03
C ILE A 147 -18.45 0.38 -3.17
N SER A 148 -19.18 -0.11 -4.18
CA SER A 148 -19.32 -1.56 -4.43
C SER A 148 -18.00 -2.22 -4.77
N GLY A 149 -17.15 -1.59 -5.59
CA GLY A 149 -15.82 -2.09 -5.91
C GLY A 149 -14.92 -2.18 -4.67
N TYR A 150 -15.00 -1.18 -3.79
CA TYR A 150 -14.31 -1.24 -2.50
C TYR A 150 -14.81 -2.38 -1.62
N LEU A 151 -16.13 -2.58 -1.48
CA LEU A 151 -16.69 -3.66 -0.66
C LEU A 151 -16.31 -5.05 -1.19
N ILE A 152 -16.30 -5.24 -2.51
CA ILE A 152 -15.90 -6.51 -3.13
C ILE A 152 -14.42 -6.79 -2.85
N SER A 153 -13.54 -5.81 -3.13
CA SER A 153 -12.11 -5.97 -2.89
C SER A 153 -11.77 -6.18 -1.41
N ALA A 154 -12.45 -5.44 -0.53
CA ALA A 154 -12.39 -5.63 0.91
C ALA A 154 -12.78 -7.04 1.34
N SER A 155 -13.88 -7.57 0.79
CA SER A 155 -14.36 -8.93 1.10
C SER A 155 -13.40 -10.01 0.62
N ILE A 156 -12.84 -9.86 -0.60
CA ILE A 156 -11.84 -10.78 -1.14
C ILE A 156 -10.59 -10.78 -0.25
N LEU A 157 -10.10 -9.61 0.13
CA LEU A 157 -8.96 -9.49 1.03
C LEU A 157 -9.27 -10.14 2.38
N TRP A 158 -10.45 -9.90 2.94
CA TRP A 158 -10.85 -10.48 4.21
C TRP A 158 -10.92 -12.01 4.15
N ALA A 159 -11.52 -12.57 3.09
CA ALA A 159 -11.53 -14.01 2.85
C ALA A 159 -10.10 -14.57 2.73
N TYR A 160 -9.23 -13.92 1.94
CA TYR A 160 -7.84 -14.32 1.81
C TYR A 160 -7.11 -14.37 3.16
N LEU A 161 -7.32 -13.39 4.03
CA LEU A 161 -6.72 -13.35 5.36
C LEU A 161 -7.24 -14.45 6.31
N ILE A 162 -8.50 -14.87 6.14
CA ILE A 162 -9.08 -16.00 6.90
C ILE A 162 -8.44 -17.33 6.48
N PHE A 163 -8.26 -17.55 5.17
CA PHE A 163 -7.71 -18.80 4.65
C PHE A 163 -6.18 -18.90 4.78
N PHE A 164 -5.48 -17.76 4.79
CA PHE A 164 -4.02 -17.72 4.86
C PHE A 164 -3.52 -16.83 6.01
N PRO A 165 -3.84 -17.13 7.27
CA PRO A 165 -3.49 -16.26 8.40
C PRO A 165 -1.98 -16.06 8.55
N ASN A 166 -1.18 -17.06 8.15
CA ASN A 166 0.28 -17.02 8.26
C ASN A 166 0.96 -16.00 7.33
N THR A 167 0.33 -15.61 6.22
CA THR A 167 0.92 -14.63 5.29
C THR A 167 0.97 -13.24 5.93
N LEU A 168 -0.07 -12.85 6.66
CA LEU A 168 -0.09 -11.57 7.35
C LEU A 168 0.88 -11.56 8.55
N THR A 169 1.03 -12.69 9.25
CA THR A 169 2.02 -12.87 10.32
C THR A 169 3.45 -12.68 9.79
N LEU A 170 3.77 -13.27 8.63
CA LEU A 170 5.07 -13.14 7.95
C LEU A 170 5.33 -11.73 7.42
N PHE A 171 4.29 -11.05 6.95
CA PHE A 171 4.40 -9.68 6.46
C PHE A 171 4.62 -8.69 7.62
N MET A 172 3.85 -8.85 8.71
CA MET A 172 3.97 -8.01 9.90
C MET A 172 5.31 -8.22 10.61
N SER A 173 5.83 -9.44 10.68
CA SER A 173 7.16 -9.71 11.26
C SER A 173 8.31 -9.10 10.47
N LYS A 174 8.19 -9.04 9.13
CA LYS A 174 9.12 -8.30 8.27
C LYS A 174 9.06 -6.79 8.50
N LEU A 175 7.87 -6.23 8.70
CA LEU A 175 7.65 -4.79 8.91
C LEU A 175 8.04 -4.31 10.32
N SER A 176 7.82 -5.12 11.35
CA SER A 176 8.17 -4.79 12.74
C SER A 176 9.66 -4.99 13.04
N GLY A 177 10.41 -5.61 12.14
CA GLY A 177 11.76 -6.11 12.42
C GLY A 177 11.78 -7.16 13.55
N SER A 178 10.60 -7.61 14.03
CA SER A 178 10.51 -8.61 15.08
C SER A 178 10.69 -9.99 14.46
N GLN A 179 11.87 -10.56 14.65
CA GLN A 179 12.10 -11.99 14.50
C GLN A 179 11.32 -12.75 15.59
N ASP A 180 9.99 -12.87 15.43
CA ASP A 180 9.18 -13.68 16.33
C ASP A 180 9.41 -15.17 16.05
N ALA A 181 10.39 -15.72 16.77
CA ALA A 181 10.32 -16.94 17.59
C ALA A 181 9.74 -18.24 16.99
N GLY A 182 9.77 -18.42 15.67
CA GLY A 182 9.55 -19.72 15.01
C GLY A 182 10.60 -20.09 13.96
N LEU A 183 11.58 -19.22 13.72
CA LEU A 183 12.59 -19.37 12.68
C LEU A 183 13.96 -19.69 13.32
N GLU A 184 14.67 -20.64 12.74
CA GLU A 184 16.01 -21.10 13.10
C GLU A 184 16.89 -19.99 13.70
N LYS A 185 17.15 -20.07 15.03
CA LYS A 185 18.10 -19.19 15.74
C LYS A 185 19.56 -19.46 15.37
N ARG A 186 19.82 -20.31 14.38
CA ARG A 186 21.17 -20.78 14.04
C ARG A 186 21.63 -20.02 12.81
N ASN A 187 22.74 -19.29 12.95
CA ASN A 187 23.40 -18.62 11.83
C ASN A 187 23.95 -19.60 10.78
N TYR A 188 24.06 -20.89 11.13
CA TYR A 188 24.59 -21.93 10.26
C TYR A 188 23.77 -23.22 10.39
N PHE A 189 23.50 -23.86 9.26
CA PHE A 189 22.96 -25.21 9.21
C PHE A 189 23.90 -26.20 9.90
N ARG A 190 23.33 -27.15 10.66
CA ARG A 190 24.08 -28.22 11.34
C ARG A 190 23.81 -29.56 10.68
N VAL A 191 24.88 -30.30 10.42
CA VAL A 191 24.82 -31.64 9.87
C VAL A 191 25.13 -32.63 10.98
N ALA A 192 24.25 -33.61 11.20
CA ALA A 192 24.52 -34.72 12.12
C ALA A 192 25.68 -35.58 11.55
N VAL A 193 26.69 -35.81 12.37
CA VAL A 193 27.90 -36.58 12.05
C VAL A 193 28.31 -37.40 13.26
N GLU A 194 29.13 -38.42 13.05
CA GLU A 194 29.79 -39.15 14.14
C GLU A 194 31.28 -39.18 13.81
N LEU A 195 32.03 -38.27 14.41
CA LEU A 195 33.47 -38.12 14.19
C LEU A 195 34.21 -38.19 15.52
N SER A 196 35.31 -38.92 15.56
CA SER A 196 36.23 -38.86 16.70
C SER A 196 36.98 -37.53 16.67
N ALA A 197 37.10 -36.90 17.84
CA ALA A 197 37.84 -35.67 18.01
C ALA A 197 38.86 -35.79 19.16
N GLU A 198 40.01 -35.18 18.97
CA GLU A 198 41.05 -35.00 19.97
C GLU A 198 41.02 -33.56 20.45
N ILE A 199 40.98 -33.37 21.76
CA ILE A 199 40.84 -32.06 22.41
C ILE A 199 42.11 -31.83 23.21
N SER A 200 42.92 -30.88 22.77
CA SER A 200 44.16 -30.52 23.46
C SER A 200 43.90 -29.38 24.44
N THR A 201 44.30 -29.57 25.69
CA THR A 201 44.27 -28.52 26.72
C THR A 201 45.56 -27.69 26.69
N SER A 202 45.56 -26.53 27.36
CA SER A 202 46.77 -25.70 27.55
C SER A 202 47.94 -26.48 28.17
N ASP A 203 47.62 -27.48 28.97
CA ASP A 203 48.58 -28.29 29.73
C ASP A 203 49.07 -29.51 28.92
N LYS A 204 48.77 -29.54 27.60
CA LYS A 204 49.09 -30.61 26.64
C LYS A 204 48.45 -31.97 26.96
N GLU A 205 47.42 -32.00 27.81
CA GLU A 205 46.60 -33.20 27.95
C GLU A 205 45.74 -33.37 26.70
N CYS A 206 45.73 -34.57 26.13
CA CYS A 206 44.84 -34.93 25.03
C CYS A 206 43.64 -35.70 25.56
N ILE A 207 42.44 -35.17 25.27
CA ILE A 207 41.17 -35.74 25.70
C ILE A 207 40.41 -36.18 24.44
N SER A 208 39.92 -37.41 24.43
CA SER A 208 39.07 -37.91 23.33
C SER A 208 37.60 -37.48 23.51
N GLY A 209 36.95 -37.11 22.42
CA GLY A 209 35.51 -36.87 22.35
C GLY A 209 34.89 -37.34 21.03
N GLN A 210 33.56 -37.29 20.95
CA GLN A 210 32.80 -37.66 19.76
C GLN A 210 31.92 -36.48 19.31
N ILE A 211 32.13 -35.99 18.09
CA ILE A 211 31.31 -34.95 17.46
C ILE A 211 30.01 -35.60 16.98
N LYS A 212 28.87 -35.04 17.40
CA LYS A 212 27.50 -35.45 17.04
C LYS A 212 26.89 -34.64 15.91
N ASP A 213 27.21 -33.35 15.88
CA ASP A 213 26.80 -32.46 14.81
C ASP A 213 27.84 -31.37 14.60
N ILE A 214 27.94 -30.91 13.36
CA ILE A 214 28.91 -29.90 12.94
C ILE A 214 28.23 -28.88 12.04
N SER A 215 28.69 -27.63 12.15
CA SER A 215 28.29 -26.49 11.33
C SER A 215 29.50 -25.64 11.03
N LEU A 216 29.36 -24.63 10.17
CA LEU A 216 30.44 -23.67 9.95
C LEU A 216 30.79 -22.84 11.19
N GLY A 217 29.89 -22.74 12.17
CA GLY A 217 30.11 -21.93 13.38
C GLY A 217 30.54 -22.72 14.61
N GLY A 218 30.54 -24.06 14.56
CA GLY A 218 30.85 -24.87 15.72
C GLY A 218 30.32 -26.30 15.66
N ILE A 219 30.54 -27.04 16.74
CA ILE A 219 30.24 -28.46 16.89
C ILE A 219 29.41 -28.74 18.16
N SER A 220 28.77 -29.90 18.15
CA SER A 220 28.20 -30.55 19.32
C SER A 220 29.07 -31.76 19.65
N LEU A 221 29.63 -31.80 20.85
CA LEU A 221 30.65 -32.76 21.26
C LEU A 221 30.20 -33.51 22.52
N ASN A 222 30.27 -34.84 22.46
CA ASN A 222 30.20 -35.71 23.62
C ASN A 222 31.59 -35.98 24.18
N CYS A 223 31.80 -35.75 25.48
CA CYS A 223 33.05 -36.07 26.15
C CYS A 223 32.80 -36.67 27.54
N ALA A 224 33.63 -37.64 27.94
CA ALA A 224 33.55 -38.25 29.26
C ALA A 224 34.22 -37.40 30.35
N LYS A 225 35.27 -36.65 29.99
CA LYS A 225 35.96 -35.71 30.88
C LYS A 225 35.23 -34.37 30.86
N GLU A 226 35.21 -33.72 32.02
CA GLU A 226 34.54 -32.45 32.16
C GLU A 226 35.35 -31.33 31.51
N LEU A 227 34.71 -30.61 30.59
CA LEU A 227 35.25 -29.40 29.97
C LEU A 227 34.63 -28.16 30.63
N PRO A 228 35.42 -27.31 31.31
CA PRO A 228 34.98 -26.00 31.77
C PRO A 228 34.31 -25.15 30.68
N SER A 229 33.20 -24.50 31.04
CA SER A 229 32.55 -23.51 30.18
C SER A 229 33.48 -22.31 29.93
N SER A 230 33.41 -21.72 28.75
CA SER A 230 34.22 -20.58 28.29
C SER A 230 35.74 -20.83 28.23
N ALA A 231 36.18 -22.06 28.45
CA ALA A 231 37.57 -22.44 28.16
C ALA A 231 37.74 -22.66 26.65
N VAL A 232 38.94 -22.29 26.16
CA VAL A 232 39.34 -22.44 24.76
C VAL A 232 40.21 -23.70 24.64
N TYR A 233 39.89 -24.52 23.65
CA TYR A 233 40.58 -25.77 23.35
C TYR A 233 40.97 -25.82 21.87
N ASP A 234 42.05 -26.52 21.56
CA ASP A 234 42.38 -26.92 20.20
C ASP A 234 41.71 -28.27 19.92
N ILE A 235 40.72 -28.28 19.03
CA ILE A 235 39.97 -29.48 18.67
C ILE A 235 40.39 -29.94 17.29
N SER A 236 40.95 -31.16 17.25
CA SER A 236 41.39 -31.82 16.02
C SER A 236 40.47 -32.98 15.65
N PHE A 237 40.09 -33.07 14.38
CA PHE A 237 39.30 -34.20 13.86
C PHE A 237 39.58 -34.41 12.36
N ASP A 238 39.36 -35.64 11.89
CA ASP A 238 39.40 -35.98 10.47
C ASP A 238 37.97 -36.15 9.95
N TRP A 239 37.64 -35.49 8.84
CA TRP A 239 36.40 -35.73 8.13
C TRP A 239 36.64 -36.01 6.64
N LYS A 240 36.47 -37.28 6.24
CA LYS A 240 36.65 -37.76 4.86
C LYS A 240 38.07 -37.52 4.31
N GLY A 241 39.09 -37.66 5.16
CA GLY A 241 40.50 -37.50 4.81
C GLY A 241 41.00 -36.05 4.92
N GLU A 242 40.13 -35.11 5.28
CA GLU A 242 40.51 -33.73 5.57
C GLU A 242 40.67 -33.56 7.08
N LYS A 243 41.86 -33.13 7.50
CA LYS A 243 42.16 -32.86 8.91
C LYS A 243 41.85 -31.41 9.24
N PHE A 244 41.10 -31.21 10.31
CA PHE A 244 40.78 -29.91 10.87
C PHE A 244 41.41 -29.79 12.24
N ASN A 245 42.02 -28.65 12.53
CA ASN A 245 42.48 -28.29 13.87
C ASN A 245 41.98 -26.87 14.18
N LEU A 246 40.98 -26.76 15.04
CA LEU A 246 40.21 -25.54 15.23
C LEU A 246 40.23 -25.11 16.71
N LYS A 247 40.64 -23.86 16.95
CA LYS A 247 40.45 -23.22 18.25
C LYS A 247 38.97 -23.02 18.51
N SER A 248 38.54 -23.51 19.66
CA SER A 248 37.13 -23.67 19.94
C SER A 248 36.80 -23.37 21.40
N GLU A 249 35.69 -22.67 21.66
CA GLU A 249 35.24 -22.29 23.00
C GLU A 249 33.96 -23.03 23.38
N VAL A 250 33.90 -23.54 24.62
CA VAL A 250 32.70 -24.20 25.16
C VAL A 250 31.66 -23.15 25.56
N VAL A 251 30.58 -23.02 24.77
CA VAL A 251 29.52 -22.03 25.03
C VAL A 251 28.33 -22.58 25.80
N ARG A 252 28.17 -23.91 25.82
CA ARG A 252 27.03 -24.54 26.47
C ARG A 252 27.38 -25.93 26.95
N ARG A 253 26.97 -26.25 28.16
CA ARG A 253 26.91 -27.61 28.70
C ARG A 253 25.44 -28.01 28.88
N THR A 254 25.09 -29.23 28.53
CA THR A 254 23.77 -29.80 28.85
C THR A 254 23.95 -30.94 29.88
N PRO A 255 23.61 -30.73 31.17
CA PRO A 255 23.64 -31.79 32.19
C PRO A 255 22.38 -32.69 32.15
N PRO A 256 22.42 -33.94 32.68
CA PRO A 256 23.54 -34.66 33.29
C PRO A 256 23.73 -36.08 32.69
N ASP A 257 23.93 -36.20 31.38
CA ASP A 257 24.32 -37.50 30.79
C ASP A 257 25.84 -37.68 30.89
N LYS A 258 26.29 -38.89 31.21
CA LYS A 258 27.69 -39.32 31.01
C LYS A 258 27.70 -40.24 29.78
N PRO A 259 28.39 -39.89 28.68
CA PRO A 259 29.22 -38.69 28.46
C PRO A 259 28.40 -37.39 28.31
N SER A 260 28.95 -36.28 28.81
CA SER A 260 28.29 -34.97 28.76
C SER A 260 28.33 -34.36 27.38
N ASN A 261 27.26 -33.63 27.02
CA ASN A 261 27.13 -32.96 25.73
C ASN A 261 27.46 -31.46 25.84
N TYR A 262 28.40 -31.03 24.99
CA TYR A 262 28.96 -29.69 24.93
C TYR A 262 28.64 -29.05 23.57
N GLY A 263 28.08 -27.85 23.61
CA GLY A 263 28.04 -26.96 22.45
C GLY A 263 29.31 -26.13 22.42
N ILE A 264 30.06 -26.22 21.33
CA ILE A 264 31.36 -25.56 21.17
C ILE A 264 31.31 -24.70 19.90
N ILE A 265 31.79 -23.46 19.98
CA ILE A 265 31.93 -22.56 18.82
C ILE A 265 33.38 -22.52 18.34
N PHE A 266 33.59 -22.30 17.05
CA PHE A 266 34.93 -22.03 16.52
C PHE A 266 35.26 -20.56 16.72
N THR A 267 36.34 -20.27 17.45
CA THR A 267 36.78 -18.89 17.72
C THR A 267 37.66 -18.36 16.60
N GLU A 268 38.50 -19.22 16.03
CA GLU A 268 39.36 -18.92 14.90
C GLU A 268 39.26 -20.03 13.85
N MET A 269 38.96 -19.65 12.60
CA MET A 269 38.96 -20.55 11.45
C MET A 269 39.51 -19.82 10.24
N ASN A 270 40.60 -20.34 9.68
CA ASN A 270 41.17 -19.75 8.47
C ASN A 270 40.24 -19.99 7.25
N ILE A 271 40.45 -19.22 6.19
CA ILE A 271 39.59 -19.26 4.99
C ILE A 271 39.65 -20.63 4.30
N TRP A 272 40.80 -21.31 4.32
CA TRP A 272 40.98 -22.62 3.69
C TRP A 272 40.14 -23.70 4.38
N ASP A 273 40.24 -23.81 5.70
CA ASP A 273 39.47 -24.75 6.51
C ASP A 273 37.97 -24.44 6.44
N ARG A 274 37.61 -23.16 6.41
CA ARG A 274 36.22 -22.74 6.21
C ARG A 274 35.65 -23.21 4.88
N ASN A 275 36.41 -23.06 3.79
CA ASN A 275 36.00 -23.50 2.46
C ASN A 275 35.89 -25.03 2.37
N LYS A 276 36.87 -25.75 2.93
CA LYS A 276 36.85 -27.23 3.00
C LYS A 276 35.63 -27.73 3.78
N LEU A 277 35.41 -27.18 4.98
CA LEU A 277 34.29 -27.56 5.82
C LEU A 277 32.95 -27.23 5.16
N SER A 278 32.84 -26.07 4.50
CA SER A 278 31.65 -25.69 3.74
C SER A 278 31.34 -26.68 2.62
N ALA A 279 32.35 -27.09 1.85
CA ALA A 279 32.20 -28.09 0.80
C ALA A 279 31.72 -29.45 1.35
N LEU A 280 32.26 -29.89 2.48
CA LEU A 280 31.87 -31.14 3.14
C LEU A 280 30.42 -31.10 3.66
N LEU A 281 30.01 -29.97 4.26
CA LEU A 281 28.66 -29.75 4.76
C LEU A 281 27.62 -29.79 3.62
N ASN A 282 27.92 -29.11 2.50
CA ASN A 282 27.02 -29.06 1.34
C ASN A 282 26.87 -30.42 0.64
N LYS A 283 27.91 -31.26 0.64
CA LYS A 283 27.87 -32.59 0.01
C LYS A 283 26.95 -33.60 0.72
N LYS A 284 26.62 -33.37 2.00
CA LYS A 284 25.72 -34.25 2.79
C LYS A 284 24.25 -33.76 2.79
N SER A 285 23.99 -32.57 2.22
CA SER A 285 22.65 -31.97 2.11
C SER A 285 21.92 -32.36 0.80
N LYS A 286 22.58 -33.12 -0.08
CA LYS A 286 22.02 -33.76 -1.28
C LYS A 286 22.06 -35.26 -1.09
#